data_AF-A0A355VB34-F1
#
_entry.id   AF-A0A355VB34-F1
#
_cell.length_a   1.000
_cell.length_b   1.000
_cell.length_c   1.000
_cell.angle_alpha   90.00
_cell.angle_beta   90.00
_cell.angle_gamma   90.00
#
_symmetry.space_group_name_H-M   'P 1'
#
loop_
_entity.id
_entity.type
_entity.pdbx_description
1 polymer ?
#
loop_
_entity_poly.entity_id
_entity_poly.type
_entity_poly.pdbx_seq_one_letter_code
_entity_poly.pdbx_strand_id
1 'polypeptide(L)'
;MDMAGITIIVYLVVVTLVGMYLTKRSSSSDDWAIGGGGMGLWLIAAGIAGTRIGGAGTYGVAGDTMNTGVWNMWYGVNSFLALALVGIFFAVPYRRLRLTTIGELFVKRHDSQRNGRLTSLCVQTEYLIINILEPLLIGIIISAVFGINRELAIMIGALIIISSTTLSGLRGASATNVIHVVVVTFGLLAVAMGAG
;
A
#
# COMPACT_ATOMS: atom_id res chain seq x y z
N MET A 1 -24.21 12.37 -12.42
CA MET A 1 -23.11 11.54 -11.87
C MET A 1 -23.60 10.11 -11.92
N ASP A 2 -22.92 9.25 -12.65
CA ASP A 2 -23.30 7.85 -12.75
C ASP A 2 -23.10 7.14 -11.40
N MET A 3 -23.85 6.07 -11.16
CA MET A 3 -23.81 5.26 -9.92
C MET A 3 -22.37 4.85 -9.53
N ALA A 4 -21.50 4.64 -10.52
CA ALA A 4 -20.09 4.33 -10.31
C ALA A 4 -19.32 5.49 -9.64
N GLY A 5 -19.50 6.73 -10.10
CA GLY A 5 -18.83 7.89 -9.54
C GLY A 5 -19.24 8.18 -8.10
N ILE A 6 -20.54 8.00 -7.79
CA ILE A 6 -21.05 8.12 -6.42
C ILE A 6 -20.43 7.03 -5.52
N THR A 7 -20.36 5.80 -6.01
CA THR A 7 -19.76 4.67 -5.26
C THR A 7 -18.29 4.92 -4.94
N ILE A 8 -17.51 5.43 -5.91
CA ILE A 8 -16.09 5.75 -5.71
C ILE A 8 -15.92 6.83 -4.63
N ILE A 9 -16.71 7.91 -4.70
CA ILE A 9 -16.63 9.01 -3.72
C ILE A 9 -16.98 8.50 -2.32
N VAL A 10 -18.07 7.74 -2.18
CA VAL A 10 -18.47 7.17 -0.89
C VAL A 10 -17.38 6.26 -0.35
N TYR A 11 -16.80 5.39 -1.18
CA TYR A 11 -15.70 4.52 -0.78
C TYR A 11 -14.49 5.31 -0.28
N LEU A 12 -14.03 6.31 -1.04
CA LEU A 12 -12.89 7.15 -0.65
C LEU A 12 -13.14 7.89 0.67
N VAL A 13 -14.34 8.42 0.86
CA VAL A 13 -14.73 9.12 2.10
C VAL A 13 -14.74 8.15 3.29
N VAL A 14 -15.39 6.98 3.16
CA VAL A 14 -15.47 5.98 4.23
C VAL A 14 -14.08 5.51 4.64
N VAL A 15 -13.24 5.15 3.67
CA VAL A 15 -11.88 4.67 3.94
C VAL A 15 -11.04 5.75 4.61
N THR A 16 -11.12 7.00 4.16
CA THR A 16 -10.41 8.12 4.76
C THR A 16 -10.86 8.37 6.20
N LEU A 17 -12.18 8.36 6.47
CA LEU A 17 -12.73 8.54 7.81
C LEU A 17 -12.34 7.41 8.76
N VAL A 18 -12.36 6.15 8.28
CA VAL A 18 -11.90 4.99 9.06
C VAL A 18 -10.42 5.13 9.42
N GLY A 19 -9.59 5.50 8.44
CA GLY A 19 -8.16 5.76 8.64
C GLY A 19 -7.94 6.82 9.72
N MET A 20 -8.57 7.99 9.58
CA MET A 20 -8.48 9.10 10.55
C MET A 20 -8.97 8.73 11.95
N TYR A 21 -10.06 7.98 12.07
CA TYR A 21 -10.62 7.56 13.36
C TYR A 21 -9.64 6.68 14.14
N LEU A 22 -8.93 5.78 13.44
CA LEU A 22 -7.98 4.88 14.06
C LEU A 22 -6.66 5.57 14.43
N THR A 23 -6.28 6.65 13.74
CA THR A 23 -5.10 7.47 14.08
C THR A 23 -5.30 8.37 15.28
N LYS A 24 -6.53 8.79 15.61
CA LYS A 24 -6.81 9.53 16.85
C LYS A 24 -6.33 8.80 18.11
N ARG A 25 -6.00 7.51 17.99
CA ARG A 25 -5.45 6.66 19.05
C ARG A 25 -3.91 6.68 19.15
N SER A 26 -3.18 7.36 18.25
CA SER A 26 -1.72 7.52 18.32
C SER A 26 -1.34 8.86 18.93
N SER A 27 -0.71 8.86 20.10
CA SER A 27 -0.23 10.06 20.79
C SER A 27 1.28 10.27 20.66
N SER A 28 2.03 9.30 20.14
CA SER A 28 3.49 9.34 20.02
C SER A 28 3.97 9.10 18.58
N SER A 29 5.17 9.58 18.25
CA SER A 29 5.85 9.32 16.97
C SER A 29 6.01 7.83 16.69
N ASP A 30 6.30 7.05 17.73
CA ASP A 30 6.49 5.61 17.63
C ASP A 30 5.16 4.89 17.35
N ASP A 31 4.06 5.35 17.95
CA ASP A 31 2.73 4.83 17.63
C ASP A 31 2.33 5.13 16.18
N TRP A 32 2.73 6.29 15.66
CA TRP A 32 2.47 6.65 14.27
C TRP A 32 3.33 5.84 13.29
N ALA A 33 4.63 5.68 13.58
CA ALA A 33 5.60 5.05 12.67
C ALA A 33 5.60 3.52 12.71
N ILE A 34 5.53 2.90 13.90
CA ILE A 34 5.62 1.43 14.08
C ILE A 34 4.33 0.82 14.62
N GLY A 35 3.27 1.63 14.83
CA GLY A 35 2.01 1.13 15.35
C GLY A 35 2.12 0.60 16.79
N GLY A 36 3.03 1.16 17.60
CA GLY A 36 3.14 0.88 19.04
C GLY A 36 3.35 -0.59 19.42
N GLY A 37 3.81 -1.45 18.51
CA GLY A 37 4.11 -2.87 18.74
C GLY A 37 2.91 -3.80 19.03
N GLY A 38 1.70 -3.25 19.19
CA GLY A 38 0.47 -3.98 19.55
C GLY A 38 -0.47 -4.33 18.39
N MET A 39 0.00 -4.25 17.13
CA MET A 39 -0.84 -4.62 15.99
C MET A 39 -1.08 -6.13 15.94
N GLY A 40 -2.35 -6.54 15.83
CA GLY A 40 -2.73 -7.94 15.69
C GLY A 40 -2.23 -8.54 14.37
N LEU A 41 -2.07 -9.87 14.35
CA LEU A 41 -1.55 -10.61 13.18
C LEU A 41 -2.31 -10.29 11.89
N TRP A 42 -3.65 -10.28 11.95
CA TRP A 42 -4.50 -10.00 10.80
C TRP A 42 -4.33 -8.58 10.26
N LEU A 43 -4.12 -7.60 11.15
CA LEU A 43 -3.91 -6.22 10.76
C LEU A 43 -2.56 -6.05 10.05
N ILE A 44 -1.51 -6.70 10.55
CA ILE A 44 -0.19 -6.71 9.91
C ILE A 44 -0.25 -7.41 8.55
N ALA A 45 -0.89 -8.58 8.48
CA ALA A 45 -1.03 -9.34 7.25
C ALA A 45 -1.81 -8.56 6.19
N ALA A 46 -2.93 -7.93 6.56
CA ALA A 46 -3.69 -7.07 5.67
C ALA A 46 -2.92 -5.81 5.27
N GLY A 47 -2.13 -5.22 6.18
CA GLY A 47 -1.23 -4.12 5.87
C GLY A 47 -0.25 -4.48 4.76
N ILE A 48 0.43 -5.62 4.89
CA ILE A 48 1.39 -6.14 3.90
C ILE A 48 0.69 -6.54 2.59
N ALA A 49 -0.48 -7.18 2.68
CA ALA A 49 -1.24 -7.58 1.49
C ALA A 49 -1.75 -6.36 0.72
N GLY A 50 -2.30 -5.37 1.42
CA GLY A 50 -2.82 -4.13 0.82
C GLY A 50 -1.74 -3.28 0.17
N THR A 51 -0.50 -3.26 0.69
CA THR A 51 0.60 -2.57 0.00
C THR A 51 1.04 -3.28 -1.28
N ARG A 52 0.77 -4.58 -1.42
CA ARG A 52 1.02 -5.33 -2.66
C ARG A 52 -0.15 -5.24 -3.64
N ILE A 53 -1.38 -5.27 -3.13
CA ILE A 53 -2.62 -5.12 -3.90
C ILE A 53 -2.91 -3.62 -4.04
N GLY A 54 -2.01 -2.90 -4.74
CA GLY A 54 -2.13 -1.48 -5.03
C GLY A 54 -2.66 -1.18 -6.43
N GLY A 55 -2.63 0.09 -6.82
CA GLY A 55 -2.96 0.52 -8.18
C GLY A 55 -1.99 -0.09 -9.18
N ALA A 56 -0.68 -0.02 -8.90
CA ALA A 56 0.34 -0.61 -9.77
C ALA A 56 0.24 -2.15 -9.79
N GLY A 57 0.01 -2.77 -8.65
CA GLY A 57 -0.10 -4.23 -8.52
C GLY A 57 -1.33 -4.83 -9.20
N THR A 58 -2.45 -4.09 -9.26
CA THR A 58 -3.69 -4.59 -9.87
C THR A 58 -3.81 -4.18 -11.34
N TYR A 59 -3.69 -2.87 -11.62
CA TYR A 59 -3.84 -2.34 -12.98
C TYR A 59 -2.65 -2.72 -13.86
N GLY A 60 -1.42 -2.67 -13.33
CA GLY A 60 -0.21 -3.03 -14.06
C GLY A 60 -0.17 -4.52 -14.42
N VAL A 61 -0.40 -5.40 -13.44
CA VAL A 61 -0.41 -6.85 -13.68
C VAL A 61 -1.56 -7.25 -14.61
N ALA A 62 -2.72 -6.61 -14.51
CA ALA A 62 -3.81 -6.83 -15.47
C ALA A 62 -3.40 -6.45 -16.89
N GLY A 63 -2.77 -5.28 -17.09
CA GLY A 63 -2.25 -4.86 -18.39
C GLY A 63 -1.19 -5.81 -18.95
N ASP A 64 -0.24 -6.24 -18.11
CA ASP A 64 0.78 -7.21 -18.51
C ASP A 64 0.17 -8.57 -18.88
N THR A 65 -0.83 -9.03 -18.14
CA THR A 65 -1.53 -10.30 -18.43
C THR A 65 -2.30 -10.23 -19.74
N MET A 66 -2.89 -9.08 -20.08
CA MET A 66 -3.56 -8.89 -21.38
C MET A 66 -2.58 -8.96 -22.55
N ASN A 67 -1.33 -8.52 -22.36
CA ASN A 67 -0.30 -8.53 -23.40
C ASN A 67 0.49 -9.85 -23.49
N THR A 68 0.81 -10.45 -22.34
CA THR A 68 1.72 -11.61 -22.22
C THR A 68 0.98 -12.92 -21.93
N GLY A 69 -0.32 -12.85 -21.67
CA GLY A 69 -1.18 -13.99 -21.38
C GLY A 69 -1.12 -14.45 -19.91
N VAL A 70 -1.77 -15.59 -19.65
CA VAL A 70 -1.96 -16.17 -18.30
C VAL A 70 -0.64 -16.54 -17.60
N TRP A 71 0.47 -16.59 -18.35
CA TRP A 71 1.80 -16.86 -17.78
C TRP A 71 2.19 -15.88 -16.66
N ASN A 72 1.69 -14.64 -16.72
CA ASN A 72 1.94 -13.63 -15.70
C ASN A 72 1.38 -14.00 -14.31
N MET A 73 0.53 -15.04 -14.20
CA MET A 73 0.06 -15.57 -12.91
C MET A 73 1.21 -16.04 -12.01
N TRP A 74 2.34 -16.47 -12.59
CA TRP A 74 3.55 -16.82 -11.83
C TRP A 74 4.11 -15.65 -11.03
N TYR A 75 3.89 -14.40 -11.45
CA TYR A 75 4.32 -13.22 -10.69
C TYR A 75 3.73 -13.21 -9.27
N GLY A 76 2.44 -13.54 -9.13
CA GLY A 76 1.75 -13.60 -7.85
C GLY A 76 2.31 -14.69 -6.94
N VAL A 77 2.51 -15.90 -7.49
CA VAL A 77 3.04 -17.05 -6.74
C VAL A 77 4.46 -16.76 -6.23
N ASN A 78 5.33 -16.24 -7.10
CA ASN A 78 6.70 -15.89 -6.72
C ASN A 78 6.75 -14.77 -5.67
N SER A 79 5.90 -13.74 -5.81
CA SER A 79 5.83 -12.63 -4.85
C SER A 79 5.36 -13.09 -3.47
N PHE A 80 4.35 -13.95 -3.42
CA PHE A 80 3.86 -14.53 -2.17
C PHE A 80 4.92 -15.40 -1.50
N LEU A 81 5.58 -16.28 -2.27
CA LEU A 81 6.63 -17.16 -1.75
C LEU A 81 7.81 -16.35 -1.20
N ALA A 82 8.24 -15.31 -1.90
CA ALA A 82 9.31 -14.42 -1.44
C ALA A 82 8.95 -13.74 -0.11
N LEU A 83 7.73 -13.22 0.02
CA LEU A 83 7.25 -12.61 1.28
C LEU A 83 7.16 -13.64 2.41
N ALA A 84 6.68 -14.85 2.12
CA ALA A 84 6.59 -15.93 3.10
C ALA A 84 7.98 -16.32 3.62
N LEU A 85 8.96 -16.49 2.73
CA LEU A 85 10.36 -16.79 3.11
C LEU A 85 10.95 -15.68 3.98
N VAL A 86 10.75 -14.40 3.61
CA VAL A 86 11.22 -13.27 4.42
C VAL A 86 10.55 -13.27 5.79
N GLY A 87 9.24 -13.52 5.85
CA GLY A 87 8.50 -13.63 7.11
C GLY A 87 9.03 -14.75 8.01
N ILE A 88 9.27 -15.94 7.48
CA ILE A 88 9.72 -17.10 8.25
C ILE A 88 11.15 -16.90 8.78
N PHE A 89 12.09 -16.49 7.92
CA PHE A 89 13.50 -16.43 8.29
C PHE A 89 13.90 -15.14 8.98
N PHE A 90 13.31 -14.01 8.61
CA PHE A 90 13.80 -12.69 9.03
C PHE A 90 12.88 -11.95 10.00
N ALA A 91 11.59 -12.28 10.12
CA ALA A 91 10.69 -11.55 11.02
C ALA A 91 11.10 -11.66 12.50
N VAL A 92 11.49 -12.86 12.97
CA VAL A 92 11.89 -13.08 14.36
C VAL A 92 13.19 -12.33 14.72
N PRO A 93 14.29 -12.45 13.94
CA PRO A 93 15.49 -11.65 14.15
C PRO A 93 15.22 -10.14 14.18
N TYR A 94 14.46 -9.62 13.21
CA TYR A 94 14.18 -8.18 13.14
C TYR A 94 13.33 -7.69 14.32
N ARG A 95 12.35 -8.48 14.77
CA ARG A 95 11.52 -8.12 15.93
C ARG A 95 12.31 -8.08 17.23
N ARG A 96 13.33 -8.93 17.38
CA ARG A 96 14.22 -8.93 18.56
C ARG A 96 15.15 -7.71 18.60
N LEU A 97 15.54 -7.19 17.43
CA LEU A 97 16.43 -6.02 17.34
C LEU A 97 15.73 -4.69 17.63
N ARG A 98 14.38 -4.66 17.65
CA ARG A 98 13.54 -3.46 17.90
C ARG A 98 13.93 -2.26 17.04
N LEU A 99 14.21 -2.52 15.77
CA LEU A 99 14.59 -1.49 14.79
C LEU A 99 13.33 -0.81 14.25
N THR A 100 13.41 0.49 14.00
CA THR A 100 12.35 1.25 13.32
C THR A 100 12.59 1.31 11.81
N THR A 101 13.85 1.28 11.37
CA THR A 101 14.23 1.31 9.95
C THR A 101 15.28 0.26 9.63
N ILE A 102 15.36 -0.15 8.35
CA ILE A 102 16.42 -1.05 7.88
C ILE A 102 17.79 -0.34 7.97
N GLY A 103 17.84 0.99 7.84
CA GLY A 103 19.08 1.76 7.99
C GLY A 103 19.74 1.56 9.36
N GLU A 104 18.95 1.49 10.44
CA GLU A 104 19.45 1.24 11.79
C GLU A 104 20.13 -0.13 11.93
N LEU A 105 19.70 -1.13 11.16
CA LEU A 105 20.38 -2.43 11.11
C LEU A 105 21.83 -2.27 10.65
N PHE A 106 22.04 -1.49 9.58
CA PHE A 106 23.37 -1.27 9.02
C PHE A 106 24.25 -0.43 9.94
N VAL A 107 23.67 0.54 10.65
CA VAL A 107 24.39 1.27 11.70
C VAL A 107 24.82 0.31 12.81
N LYS A 108 23.89 -0.52 13.33
CA LYS A 108 24.18 -1.44 14.43
C LYS A 108 25.16 -2.55 14.06
N ARG A 109 25.15 -3.00 12.80
CA ARG A 109 26.01 -4.09 12.31
C ARG A 109 27.40 -3.62 11.88
N HIS A 110 27.51 -2.43 11.30
CA HIS A 110 28.76 -1.92 10.72
C HIS A 110 29.35 -0.71 11.46
N ASP A 111 28.74 -0.30 12.58
CA ASP A 111 29.11 0.87 13.39
C ASP A 111 29.32 2.16 12.56
N SER A 112 28.56 2.28 11.46
CA SER A 112 28.74 3.34 10.47
C SER A 112 27.42 4.02 10.13
N GLN A 113 27.30 5.26 10.59
CA GLN A 113 26.18 6.15 10.25
C GLN A 113 26.10 6.43 8.75
N ARG A 114 27.23 6.40 8.03
CA ARG A 114 27.27 6.59 6.58
C ARG A 114 26.54 5.45 5.86
N ASN A 115 26.77 4.20 6.29
CA ASN A 115 26.13 3.03 5.68
C ASN A 115 24.61 3.05 5.94
N GLY A 116 24.19 3.39 7.16
CA GLY A 116 22.76 3.52 7.49
C GLY A 116 22.04 4.56 6.62
N ARG A 117 22.66 5.73 6.42
CA ARG A 117 22.12 6.78 5.54
C ARG A 117 22.04 6.33 4.08
N LEU A 118 23.08 5.66 3.58
CA LEU A 118 23.11 5.19 2.20
C LEU A 118 22.01 4.15 1.93
N THR A 119 21.82 3.20 2.84
CA THR A 119 20.71 2.23 2.76
C THR A 119 19.35 2.91 2.81
N SER A 120 19.16 3.90 3.70
CA SER A 120 17.90 4.66 3.76
C SER A 120 17.62 5.41 2.46
N LEU A 121 18.65 6.00 1.84
CA LEU A 121 18.52 6.65 0.54
C LEU A 121 18.16 5.66 -0.58
N CYS A 122 18.78 4.47 -0.62
CA CYS A 122 18.43 3.44 -1.60
C CYS A 122 16.96 3.04 -1.49
N VAL A 123 16.47 2.81 -0.27
CA VAL A 123 15.06 2.46 -0.02
C VAL A 123 14.14 3.61 -0.42
N GLN A 124 14.46 4.86 -0.07
CA GLN A 124 13.66 6.02 -0.47
C GLN A 124 13.61 6.21 -1.99
N THR A 125 14.71 5.97 -2.70
CA THR A 125 14.75 6.04 -4.17
C THR A 125 13.88 4.97 -4.82
N GLU A 126 13.87 3.75 -4.28
CA GLU A 126 12.96 2.69 -4.74
C GLU A 126 11.49 3.09 -4.55
N TYR A 127 11.13 3.56 -3.35
CA TYR A 127 9.76 4.00 -3.07
C TYR A 127 9.36 5.27 -3.81
N LEU A 128 10.30 6.12 -4.24
CA LEU A 128 10.01 7.31 -5.03
C LEU A 128 9.31 6.95 -6.34
N ILE A 129 9.74 5.89 -7.01
CA ILE A 129 9.14 5.42 -8.26
C ILE A 129 7.67 5.03 -8.01
N ILE A 130 7.41 4.26 -6.95
CA ILE A 130 6.07 3.80 -6.59
C ILE A 130 5.19 5.01 -6.22
N ASN A 131 5.71 5.94 -5.43
CA ASN A 131 4.99 7.14 -5.00
C ASN A 131 4.61 8.08 -6.16
N ILE A 132 5.32 8.02 -7.29
CA ILE A 132 4.97 8.75 -8.51
C ILE A 132 3.91 8.00 -9.33
N LEU A 133 4.03 6.67 -9.41
CA LEU A 133 3.12 5.84 -10.20
C LEU A 133 1.72 5.73 -9.59
N GLU A 134 1.59 5.65 -8.27
CA GLU A 134 0.27 5.46 -7.63
C GLU A 134 -0.70 6.64 -7.90
N PRO A 135 -0.32 7.92 -7.72
CA PRO A 135 -1.17 9.05 -8.10
C PRO A 135 -1.48 9.11 -9.60
N LEU A 136 -0.53 8.69 -10.46
CA LEU A 136 -0.73 8.63 -11.90
C LEU A 136 -1.86 7.67 -12.27
N LEU A 137 -1.86 6.47 -11.68
CA LEU A 137 -2.88 5.45 -11.92
C LEU A 137 -4.25 5.87 -11.39
N ILE A 138 -4.30 6.46 -10.20
CA ILE A 138 -5.54 7.04 -9.66
C ILE A 138 -6.07 8.13 -10.59
N GLY A 139 -5.21 9.02 -11.07
CA GLY A 139 -5.60 10.09 -11.99
C GLY A 139 -6.15 9.57 -13.32
N ILE A 140 -5.60 8.48 -13.85
CA ILE A 140 -6.13 7.82 -15.06
C ILE A 140 -7.55 7.29 -14.80
N ILE A 141 -7.78 6.62 -13.66
CA ILE A 141 -9.09 6.08 -13.29
C ILE A 141 -10.11 7.21 -13.09
N ILE A 142 -9.75 8.25 -12.33
CA ILE A 142 -10.64 9.39 -12.06
C ILE A 142 -10.96 10.13 -13.37
N SER A 143 -9.97 10.38 -14.22
CA SER A 143 -10.18 11.04 -15.52
C SER A 143 -11.11 10.23 -16.41
N ALA A 144 -10.96 8.89 -16.44
CA ALA A 144 -11.83 8.01 -17.21
C ALA A 144 -13.28 7.97 -16.69
N VAL A 145 -13.48 8.01 -15.36
CA VAL A 145 -14.82 7.94 -14.74
C VAL A 145 -15.56 9.28 -14.79
N PHE A 146 -14.86 10.38 -14.51
CA PHE A 146 -15.48 11.70 -14.36
C PHE A 146 -15.34 12.60 -15.60
N GLY A 147 -14.58 12.17 -16.61
CA GLY A 147 -14.35 12.94 -17.84
C GLY A 147 -13.55 14.23 -17.62
N ILE A 148 -12.85 14.36 -16.49
CA ILE A 148 -12.03 15.54 -16.17
C ILE A 148 -10.63 15.44 -16.77
N ASN A 149 -9.96 16.58 -16.91
CA ASN A 149 -8.58 16.64 -17.40
C ASN A 149 -7.66 15.74 -16.55
N ARG A 150 -6.83 14.93 -17.23
CA ARG A 150 -5.90 13.98 -16.61
C ARG A 150 -4.94 14.64 -15.61
N GLU A 151 -4.38 15.80 -15.94
CA GLU A 151 -3.44 16.51 -15.05
C GLU A 151 -4.12 16.89 -13.73
N LEU A 152 -5.34 17.43 -13.82
CA LEU A 152 -6.16 17.79 -12.67
C LEU A 152 -6.53 16.56 -11.84
N ALA A 153 -6.91 15.45 -12.50
CA ALA A 153 -7.22 14.19 -11.84
C ALA A 153 -6.03 13.61 -11.06
N ILE A 154 -4.81 13.68 -11.62
CA ILE A 154 -3.58 13.24 -10.95
C ILE A 154 -3.32 14.10 -9.71
N MET A 155 -3.47 15.43 -9.81
CA MET A 155 -3.28 16.33 -8.67
C MET A 155 -4.27 16.02 -7.53
N ILE A 156 -5.54 15.76 -7.85
CA ILE A 156 -6.54 15.34 -6.87
C ILE A 156 -6.15 14.01 -6.22
N GLY A 157 -5.77 13.01 -7.03
CA GLY A 157 -5.34 11.70 -6.54
C GLY A 157 -4.15 11.78 -5.59
N ALA A 158 -3.14 12.58 -5.95
CA ALA A 158 -1.98 12.85 -5.11
C ALA A 158 -2.38 13.49 -3.78
N LEU A 159 -3.26 14.51 -3.81
CA LEU A 159 -3.72 15.21 -2.62
C LEU A 159 -4.49 14.27 -1.68
N ILE A 160 -5.33 13.39 -2.22
CA ILE A 160 -6.07 12.39 -1.44
C ILE A 160 -5.12 11.37 -0.79
N ILE A 161 -4.16 10.82 -1.54
CA ILE A 161 -3.20 9.86 -0.97
C ILE A 161 -2.36 10.52 0.13
N ILE A 162 -1.80 11.71 -0.14
CA ILE A 162 -0.93 12.40 0.82
C ILE A 162 -1.70 12.71 2.09
N SER A 163 -2.87 13.34 1.98
CA SER A 163 -3.69 13.69 3.14
C SER A 163 -4.12 12.46 3.93
N SER A 164 -4.64 11.43 3.27
CA SER A 164 -5.06 10.19 3.94
C SER A 164 -3.90 9.46 4.61
N THR A 165 -2.71 9.40 3.98
CA THR A 165 -1.54 8.72 4.54
C THR A 165 -0.97 9.46 5.75
N THR A 166 -0.81 10.79 5.66
CA THR A 166 -0.33 11.61 6.77
C THR A 166 -1.28 11.49 7.98
N LEU A 167 -2.58 11.46 7.72
CA LEU A 167 -3.61 11.37 8.75
C LEU A 167 -3.86 9.95 9.27
N SER A 168 -3.41 8.89 8.61
CA SER A 168 -3.73 7.49 8.98
C SER A 168 -2.68 6.81 9.88
N GLY A 169 -1.40 7.18 9.76
CA GLY A 169 -0.30 6.46 10.43
C GLY A 169 -0.26 4.95 10.08
N LEU A 170 0.66 4.17 10.66
CA LEU A 170 0.80 2.75 10.29
C LEU A 170 -0.42 1.90 10.68
N ARG A 171 -1.00 2.15 11.86
CA ARG A 171 -2.19 1.42 12.34
C ARG A 171 -3.43 1.72 11.51
N GLY A 172 -3.70 3.00 11.23
CA GLY A 172 -4.84 3.39 10.41
C GLY A 172 -4.69 2.89 8.98
N ALA A 173 -3.50 3.04 8.39
CA ALA A 173 -3.21 2.53 7.04
C ALA A 173 -3.39 1.01 6.94
N SER A 174 -2.94 0.26 7.95
CA SER A 174 -3.12 -1.19 7.97
C SER A 174 -4.60 -1.60 8.08
N ALA A 175 -5.41 -0.81 8.80
CA ALA A 175 -6.85 -1.07 8.92
C ALA A 175 -7.63 -0.71 7.67
N THR A 176 -7.30 0.41 7.01
CA THR A 176 -7.85 0.74 5.69
C THR A 176 -7.47 -0.32 4.67
N ASN A 177 -6.28 -0.90 4.77
CA ASN A 177 -5.85 -2.01 3.92
C ASN A 177 -6.70 -3.27 4.12
N VAL A 178 -7.23 -3.55 5.32
CA VAL A 178 -8.18 -4.67 5.50
C VAL A 178 -9.41 -4.47 4.62
N ILE A 179 -10.01 -3.28 4.67
CA ILE A 179 -11.18 -2.94 3.85
C ILE A 179 -10.82 -3.03 2.37
N HIS A 180 -9.67 -2.46 1.99
CA HIS A 180 -9.18 -2.44 0.62
C HIS A 180 -9.02 -3.85 0.05
N VAL A 181 -8.34 -4.74 0.76
CA VAL A 181 -8.10 -6.13 0.33
C VAL A 181 -9.41 -6.87 0.14
N VAL A 182 -10.36 -6.70 1.07
CA VAL A 182 -11.70 -7.31 0.97
C VAL A 182 -12.44 -6.80 -0.26
N VAL A 183 -12.50 -5.48 -0.45
CA VAL A 183 -13.22 -4.85 -1.57
C VAL A 183 -12.62 -5.24 -2.92
N VAL A 184 -11.29 -5.21 -3.07
CA VAL A 184 -10.63 -5.61 -4.31
C VAL A 184 -10.83 -7.10 -4.59
N THR A 185 -10.71 -7.97 -3.58
CA THR A 185 -10.90 -9.41 -3.76
C THR A 185 -12.31 -9.73 -4.24
N PHE A 186 -13.35 -9.21 -3.56
CA PHE A 186 -14.73 -9.44 -3.98
C PHE A 186 -15.07 -8.73 -5.30
N GLY A 187 -14.53 -7.55 -5.55
CA GLY A 187 -14.72 -6.81 -6.80
C GLY A 187 -14.17 -7.58 -7.99
N LEU A 188 -12.94 -8.08 -7.90
CA LEU A 188 -12.33 -8.89 -8.96
C LEU A 188 -13.05 -10.23 -9.15
N LEU A 189 -13.49 -10.89 -8.07
CA LEU A 189 -14.27 -12.12 -8.17
C LEU A 189 -15.62 -11.87 -8.85
N ALA A 190 -16.32 -10.78 -8.52
CA ALA A 190 -17.58 -10.43 -9.16
C ALA A 190 -17.40 -10.16 -10.66
N VAL A 191 -16.34 -9.46 -11.05
CA VAL A 191 -15.99 -9.24 -12.47
C VAL A 191 -15.68 -10.57 -13.15
N ALA A 192 -14.91 -11.46 -12.52
CA ALA A 192 -14.57 -12.76 -13.09
C ALA A 192 -15.81 -13.66 -13.30
N MET A 193 -16.76 -13.65 -12.36
CA MET A 193 -18.00 -14.43 -12.49
C MET A 193 -19.00 -13.81 -13.47
N GLY A 194 -19.03 -12.48 -13.58
CA GLY A 194 -19.93 -11.77 -14.50
C GLY A 194 -19.40 -11.69 -15.93
N ALA A 195 -18.10 -11.96 -16.13
CA ALA A 195 -17.46 -12.02 -17.45
C ALA A 195 -17.46 -13.42 -18.07
N GLY A 196 -18.00 -14.43 -17.38
CA GLY A 196 -18.27 -15.78 -17.90
C GLY A 196 -19.71 -15.93 -18.37
#